data_AF-A0A7H8K9Z3-F1
#
_entry.id   AF-A0A7H8K9Z3-F1
#
_cell.length_a   1.000
_cell.length_b   1.000
_cell.length_c   1.000
_cell.angle_alpha   90.00
_cell.angle_beta   90.00
_cell.angle_gamma   90.00
#
_symmetry.space_group_name_H-M   'P 1'
#
loop_
_entity.id
_entity.type
_entity.pdbx_description
1 polymer ?
#
loop_
_entity_poly.entity_id
_entity_poly.type
_entity_poly.pdbx_seq_one_letter_code
_entity_poly.pdbx_strand_id
1 'polypeptide(L)'
;MATYGLNPDGLLGSGEELRGVTRSIDNALDELNAVVNRFITMNLGGAAESYRAAQTVWEGGMTTMNNSLGSGAVAIDRIRETYQVADAQGAALFQGNL
;
A
#
# COMPACT_ATOMS: atom_id res chain seq x y z
N MET A 1 -21.40 -6.36 -24.42
CA MET A 1 -20.15 -6.31 -23.62
C MET A 1 -20.18 -5.03 -22.82
N ALA A 2 -20.16 -5.10 -21.49
CA ALA A 2 -20.04 -3.90 -20.67
C ALA A 2 -18.61 -3.37 -20.81
N THR A 3 -18.45 -2.27 -21.53
CA THR A 3 -17.19 -1.54 -21.60
C THR A 3 -17.04 -0.82 -20.25
N TYR A 4 -16.40 -1.47 -19.29
CA TYR A 4 -15.96 -0.78 -18.08
C TYR A 4 -14.85 0.19 -18.50
N GLY A 5 -15.22 1.45 -18.74
CA GLY A 5 -14.29 2.54 -19.00
C GLY A 5 -13.49 2.80 -17.73
N LEU A 6 -12.45 2.01 -17.51
CA LEU A 6 -11.45 2.27 -16.47
C LEU A 6 -10.65 3.49 -16.90
N ASN A 7 -10.79 4.59 -16.16
CA ASN A 7 -10.04 5.81 -16.39
C ASN A 7 -8.57 5.58 -15.98
N PRO A 8 -7.60 5.62 -16.91
CA PRO A 8 -6.18 5.44 -16.59
C PRO A 8 -5.64 6.49 -15.60
N ASP A 9 -6.18 7.71 -15.66
CA ASP A 9 -5.81 8.80 -14.74
C ASP A 9 -6.36 8.56 -13.32
N GLY A 10 -7.54 7.94 -13.21
CA GLY A 10 -8.08 7.49 -11.92
C GLY A 10 -7.26 6.35 -11.32
N LEU A 11 -6.71 5.48 -12.16
CA LEU A 11 -5.80 4.39 -11.77
C LEU A 11 -4.43 4.92 -11.30
N LEU A 12 -3.92 5.97 -11.95
CA LEU A 12 -2.74 6.72 -11.53
C LEU A 12 -2.90 7.30 -10.13
N GLY A 13 -4.00 8.00 -9.89
CA GLY A 13 -4.33 8.54 -8.57
C GLY A 13 -4.44 7.44 -7.51
N SER A 14 -5.12 6.34 -7.83
CA SER A 14 -5.35 5.24 -6.89
C SER A 14 -4.04 4.58 -6.41
N GLY A 15 -3.07 4.37 -7.31
CA GLY A 15 -1.78 3.76 -6.95
C GLY A 15 -0.86 4.69 -6.13
N GLU A 16 -0.90 5.99 -6.38
CA GLU A 16 -0.18 6.99 -5.58
C GLU A 16 -0.84 7.24 -4.23
N GLU A 17 -2.17 7.30 -4.19
CA GLU A 17 -2.97 7.41 -2.96
C GLU A 17 -2.74 6.19 -2.06
N LEU A 18 -2.77 4.97 -2.61
CA LEU A 18 -2.49 3.76 -1.83
C LEU A 18 -1.11 3.82 -1.19
N ARG A 19 -0.08 4.22 -1.95
CA ARG A 19 1.28 4.43 -1.45
C ARG A 19 1.38 5.57 -0.43
N GLY A 20 0.56 6.61 -0.58
CA GLY A 20 0.46 7.72 0.37
C GLY A 20 -0.15 7.27 1.70
N VAL A 21 -1.25 6.52 1.65
CA VAL A 21 -1.89 5.93 2.84
C VAL A 21 -0.94 4.95 3.54
N THR A 22 -0.22 4.09 2.80
CA THR A 22 0.80 3.20 3.39
C THR A 22 1.84 3.99 4.17
N ARG A 23 2.41 5.06 3.58
CA ARG A 23 3.39 5.92 4.25
C ARG A 23 2.82 6.59 5.51
N SER A 24 1.57 7.03 5.48
CA SER A 24 0.92 7.61 6.65
C SER A 24 0.73 6.59 7.77
N ILE A 25 0.40 5.33 7.44
CA ILE A 25 0.29 4.26 8.43
C ILE A 25 1.67 3.93 9.02
N ASP A 26 2.72 3.82 8.19
CA ASP A 26 4.09 3.59 8.67
C ASP A 26 4.51 4.67 9.67
N ASN A 27 4.30 5.95 9.34
CA ASN A 27 4.63 7.07 10.23
C ASN A 27 3.88 7.00 11.57
N ALA A 28 2.57 6.71 11.54
CA ALA A 28 1.76 6.60 12.76
C ALA A 28 2.22 5.44 13.65
N LEU A 29 2.68 4.34 13.04
CA LEU A 29 3.22 3.19 13.75
C LEU A 29 4.60 3.46 14.34
N ASP A 30 5.47 4.20 13.64
CA ASP A 30 6.75 4.65 14.17
C ASP A 30 6.57 5.56 15.40
N GLU A 31 5.61 6.48 15.35
CA GLU A 31 5.25 7.32 16.51
C GLU A 31 4.74 6.47 17.68
N LEU A 32 3.86 5.51 17.41
CA LEU A 32 3.36 4.58 18.43
C LEU A 32 4.50 3.77 19.06
N ASN A 33 5.43 3.25 18.25
CA ASN A 33 6.61 2.52 18.69
C ASN A 33 7.48 3.37 19.62
N ALA A 34 7.72 4.63 19.27
CA ALA A 34 8.49 5.55 20.11
C ALA A 34 7.83 5.77 21.48
N VAL A 35 6.51 5.95 21.52
CA VAL A 35 5.76 6.14 22.76
C VAL A 35 5.78 4.88 23.62
N VAL A 36 5.57 3.71 23.03
CA VAL A 36 5.55 2.42 23.76
C VAL A 36 6.94 2.08 24.29
N ASN A 37 7.99 2.24 23.50
CA ASN A 37 9.36 2.02 23.95
C ASN A 37 9.70 2.91 25.15
N ARG A 38 9.32 4.20 25.10
CA ARG A 38 9.48 5.11 26.24
C ARG A 38 8.72 4.63 27.47
N PHE A 39 7.48 4.18 27.30
CA PHE A 39 6.66 3.65 28.39
C PHE A 39 7.31 2.42 29.03
N ILE A 40 7.78 1.47 28.22
CA ILE A 40 8.47 0.26 28.69
C ILE A 40 9.74 0.61 29.47
N THR A 41 10.56 1.54 28.96
CA THR A 41 11.78 1.99 29.65
C THR A 41 11.47 2.65 30.99
N MET A 42 10.38 3.41 31.08
CA MET A 42 9.97 4.09 32.31
C MET A 42 9.30 3.17 33.33
N ASN A 43 8.72 2.04 32.90
CA ASN A 43 7.95 1.14 33.75
C ASN A 43 8.60 -0.25 33.79
N LEU A 44 9.62 -0.42 34.62
CA LEU A 44 10.26 -1.72 34.88
C LEU A 44 9.32 -2.60 35.73
N GLY A 45 8.94 -3.78 35.21
CA GLY A 45 8.06 -4.75 35.89
C GLY A 45 7.17 -5.54 34.92
N GLY A 46 6.17 -6.29 35.43
CA GLY A 46 5.32 -7.17 34.61
C GLY A 46 4.52 -6.48 33.50
N ALA A 47 4.29 -5.17 33.58
CA ALA A 47 3.68 -4.40 32.49
C ALA A 47 4.59 -4.35 31.25
N ALA A 48 5.91 -4.23 31.43
CA ALA A 48 6.87 -4.22 30.32
C ALA A 48 6.82 -5.50 29.48
N GLU A 49 6.52 -6.64 30.10
CA GLU A 49 6.48 -7.94 29.43
C GLU A 49 5.26 -8.07 28.50
N SER A 50 4.07 -7.69 29.00
CA SER A 50 2.84 -7.63 28.21
C SER A 50 2.96 -6.64 27.04
N TYR A 51 3.60 -5.48 27.27
CA TYR A 51 3.83 -4.49 26.22
C TYR A 51 4.81 -5.00 25.15
N ARG A 52 5.89 -5.69 25.53
CA ARG A 52 6.81 -6.31 24.56
C ARG A 52 6.10 -7.38 23.72
N ALA A 53 5.24 -8.20 24.34
CA ALA A 53 4.46 -9.19 23.59
C ALA A 53 3.51 -8.53 22.58
N ALA A 54 2.82 -7.46 22.99
CA ALA A 54 1.95 -6.69 22.09
C ALA A 54 2.74 -6.00 20.96
N GLN A 55 3.93 -5.47 21.26
CA GLN A 55 4.83 -4.87 20.27
C GLN A 55 5.22 -5.88 19.18
N THR A 56 5.66 -7.08 19.57
CA THR A 56 6.00 -8.14 18.61
C THR A 56 4.82 -8.53 17.71
N VAL A 57 3.61 -8.62 18.27
CA VAL A 57 2.40 -8.97 17.50
C VAL A 57 2.07 -7.87 16.49
N TRP A 58 2.13 -6.59 16.89
CA TRP A 58 1.85 -5.51 15.93
C TRP A 58 2.94 -5.45 14.86
N GLU A 59 4.22 -5.63 15.20
CA GLU A 59 5.32 -5.56 14.23
C GLU A 59 5.15 -6.62 13.13
N GLY A 60 4.71 -7.82 13.52
CA GLY A 60 4.32 -8.87 12.58
C GLY A 60 3.11 -8.49 11.71
N GLY A 61 2.10 -7.87 12.31
CA GLY A 61 0.93 -7.34 11.59
C GLY A 61 1.31 -6.25 10.58
N MET A 62 2.22 -5.34 10.95
CA MET A 62 2.74 -4.26 10.12
C MET A 62 3.51 -4.82 8.92
N THR A 63 4.38 -5.80 9.15
CA THR A 63 5.11 -6.48 8.08
C THR A 63 4.13 -7.11 7.08
N THR A 64 3.08 -7.76 7.58
CA THR A 64 2.04 -8.38 6.74
C THR A 64 1.28 -7.34 5.92
N MET A 65 0.92 -6.21 6.55
CA MET A 65 0.23 -5.10 5.89
C MET A 65 1.10 -4.48 4.80
N ASN A 66 2.37 -4.19 5.08
CA ASN A 66 3.30 -3.60 4.11
C ASN A 66 3.53 -4.51 2.90
N ASN A 67 3.65 -5.81 3.13
CA ASN A 67 3.73 -6.79 2.04
C ASN A 67 2.46 -6.83 1.18
N SER A 68 1.28 -6.75 1.82
CA SER A 68 -0.02 -6.79 1.13
C SER A 68 -0.26 -5.52 0.32
N LEU A 69 0.03 -4.35 0.90
CA LEU A 69 -0.10 -3.05 0.23
C LEU A 69 0.91 -2.91 -0.91
N GLY A 70 2.16 -3.36 -0.71
CA GLY A 70 3.16 -3.40 -1.78
C GLY A 70 2.72 -4.29 -2.94
N SER A 71 2.18 -5.47 -2.65
CA SER A 71 1.65 -6.39 -3.68
C SER A 71 0.46 -5.77 -4.42
N GLY A 72 -0.43 -5.07 -3.71
CA GLY A 72 -1.57 -4.35 -4.29
C GLY A 72 -1.12 -3.21 -5.21
N ALA A 73 -0.13 -2.41 -4.81
CA ALA A 73 0.43 -1.34 -5.62
C ALA A 73 1.04 -1.89 -6.94
N VAL A 74 1.80 -2.98 -6.86
CA VAL A 74 2.36 -3.66 -8.05
C VAL A 74 1.26 -4.19 -8.97
N ALA A 75 0.18 -4.74 -8.41
CA ALA A 75 -0.95 -5.20 -9.21
C ALA A 75 -1.65 -4.04 -9.95
N ILE A 76 -1.83 -2.88 -9.29
CA ILE A 76 -2.38 -1.65 -9.89
C ILE A 76 -1.48 -1.15 -11.03
N ASP A 77 -0.17 -1.12 -10.82
CA ASP A 77 0.80 -0.72 -11.85
C ASP A 77 0.75 -1.67 -13.06
N ARG A 78 0.63 -2.98 -12.83
CA ARG A 78 0.51 -3.98 -13.91
C ARG A 78 -0.79 -3.86 -14.69
N ILE A 79 -1.90 -3.57 -14.01
CA ILE A 79 -3.19 -3.30 -14.66
C ILE A 79 -3.03 -2.08 -15.58
N ARG A 80 -2.41 -1.01 -15.08
CA ARG A 80 -2.15 0.20 -15.86
C ARG A 80 -1.32 -0.08 -17.12
N GLU A 81 -0.19 -0.78 -16.99
CA GLU A 81 0.65 -1.14 -18.15
C GLU A 81 -0.15 -1.92 -19.21
N THR A 82 -0.95 -2.89 -18.77
CA THR A 82 -1.79 -3.69 -19.66
C THR A 82 -2.79 -2.83 -20.42
N TYR A 83 -3.41 -1.85 -19.76
CA TYR A 83 -4.32 -0.90 -20.40
C TYR A 83 -3.61 0.01 -21.41
N GLN A 84 -2.43 0.55 -21.07
CA GLN A 84 -1.67 1.39 -22.00
C GLN A 84 -1.25 0.63 -23.26
N VAL A 85 -0.83 -0.62 -23.11
CA VAL A 85 -0.49 -1.50 -24.24
C VAL A 85 -1.72 -1.79 -25.10
N ALA A 86 -2.86 -2.11 -24.48
CA ALA A 86 -4.10 -2.37 -25.20
C ALA A 86 -4.62 -1.13 -25.95
N ASP A 87 -4.53 0.05 -25.34
CA ASP A 87 -4.92 1.32 -25.96
C ASP A 87 -4.02 1.67 -27.15
N ALA A 88 -2.69 1.53 -27.00
CA ALA A 88 -1.75 1.74 -28.09
C ALA A 88 -1.98 0.77 -29.27
N GLN A 89 -2.30 -0.49 -28.99
CA GLN A 89 -2.66 -1.48 -30.02
C GLN A 89 -3.99 -1.14 -30.69
N GLY A 90 -4.99 -0.69 -29.93
CA GLY A 90 -6.26 -0.20 -30.47
C GLY A 90 -6.07 1.01 -31.38
N ALA A 91 -5.31 2.02 -30.93
CA ALA A 91 -4.98 3.19 -31.73
C ALA A 91 -4.26 2.82 -33.03
N ALA A 92 -3.31 1.87 -32.99
CA ALA A 92 -2.62 1.38 -34.18
C ALA A 92 -3.56 0.67 -35.18
N LEU A 93 -4.54 -0.09 -34.68
CA LEU A 93 -5.57 -0.74 -35.51
C LEU A 93 -6.47 0.27 -36.24
N PHE A 94 -6.74 1.43 -35.64
CA PHE A 94 -7.59 2.47 -36.25
C PHE A 94 -6.81 3.51 -37.06
N GLN A 95 -5.51 3.71 -36.82
CA GLN A 95 -4.65 4.55 -37.67
C GLN A 95 -4.25 3.87 -38.99
N GLY A 96 -4.30 2.53 -39.07
CA GLY A 96 -4.02 1.78 -40.30
C GLY A 96 -5.15 1.78 -41.35
N ASN A 97 -6.29 2.43 -41.07
CA ASN A 97 -7.50 2.44 -41.91
C ASN A 97 -7.95 3.85 -42.35
N LEU A 98 -7.06 4.84 -42.33
CA LEU A 98 -7.28 6.17 -42.95
C LEU A 98 -6.36 6.36 -44.16
#